data_AF-A0A963ARK4-F1
#
_entry.id   AF-A0A963ARK4-F1
#
_cell.length_a   1.000
_cell.length_b   1.000
_cell.length_c   1.000
_cell.angle_alpha   90.00
_cell.angle_beta   90.00
_cell.angle_gamma   90.00
#
_symmetry.space_group_name_H-M   'P 1'
#
loop_
_entity.id
_entity.type
_entity.pdbx_description
1 polymer ?
#
loop_
_entity_poly.entity_id
_entity_poly.type
_entity_poly.pdbx_seq_one_letter_code
_entity_poly.pdbx_strand_id
1 'polypeptide(L)' 'LVYTPNSKRSRFPENCVQIVESLEQAMAGADAKRKLRPALVYGPSRSSEGLRLYYLVEWLSF' A
#
# COMPACT_ATOMS: atom_id res chain seq x y z
N LEU A 1 1.56 -4.23 2.24
CA LEU A 1 0.74 -3.49 3.24
C LEU A 1 0.78 -2.02 2.93
N VAL A 2 -0.36 -1.35 2.96
CA VAL A 2 -0.45 0.09 2.72
C VAL A 2 -1.04 0.77 3.95
N TYR A 3 -0.31 1.73 4.50
CA TYR A 3 -0.83 2.63 5.52
C TYR A 3 -1.80 3.61 4.87
N THR A 4 -3.06 3.55 5.29
CA THR A 4 -4.07 4.48 4.83
C THR A 4 -5.04 4.86 5.95
N PRO A 5 -5.01 6.11 6.44
CA PRO A 5 -6.03 6.57 7.37
C PRO A 5 -7.39 6.79 6.71
N ASN A 6 -7.45 6.84 5.38
CA ASN A 6 -8.69 7.02 4.63
C ASN A 6 -8.60 6.36 3.24
N SER A 7 -9.53 5.46 2.94
CA SER A 7 -9.54 4.61 1.73
C SER A 7 -9.74 5.35 0.40
N LYS A 8 -9.89 6.69 0.43
CA LYS A 8 -10.11 7.52 -0.78
C LYS A 8 -8.86 7.77 -1.63
N ARG A 9 -7.66 7.39 -1.15
CA ARG A 9 -6.41 7.60 -1.91
C ARG A 9 -6.12 6.41 -2.83
N SER A 10 -5.77 6.70 -4.08
CA SER A 10 -5.35 5.71 -5.07
C SER A 10 -3.83 5.69 -5.32
N ARG A 11 -3.08 6.55 -4.62
CA ARG A 11 -1.62 6.67 -4.74
C ARG A 11 -1.01 6.86 -3.36
N PHE A 12 0.12 6.20 -3.13
CA PHE A 12 0.79 6.16 -1.84
C PHE A 12 2.29 6.38 -2.03
N PRO A 13 2.92 7.27 -1.24
CA PRO A 13 4.38 7.36 -1.21
C PRO A 13 5.00 6.06 -0.68
N GLU A 14 6.25 5.81 -1.09
CA GLU A 14 7.08 4.69 -0.63
C GLU A 14 7.03 4.48 0.90
N ASN A 15 7.03 5.55 1.69
CA ASN A 15 6.99 5.43 3.16
C ASN A 15 5.66 4.86 3.72
N CYS A 16 4.58 4.90 2.95
CA CYS A 16 3.28 4.35 3.32
C CYS A 16 3.10 2.92 2.81
N VAL A 17 4.04 2.39 2.03
CA VAL A 17 3.92 1.08 1.39
C VAL A 17 5.03 0.17 1.90
N GLN A 18 4.64 -0.92 2.54
CA GLN A 18 5.54 -2.00 2.88
C GLN A 18 5.30 -3.16 1.90
N ILE A 19 6.27 -3.40 1.03
CA ILE A 19 6.29 -4.56 0.15
C ILE A 19 6.59 -5.79 1.00
N VAL A 20 5.83 -6.85 0.76
CA VAL A 20 5.95 -8.15 1.41
C VAL A 20 6.04 -9.20 0.31
N GLU A 21 6.61 -10.36 0.63
CA GLU A 21 6.98 -11.36 -0.37
C GLU A 21 5.79 -12.15 -0.89
N SER A 22 4.65 -12.14 -0.17
CA SER A 22 3.47 -12.93 -0.53
C SER A 22 2.16 -12.25 -0.14
N LEU A 23 1.09 -12.59 -0.86
CA LEU A 23 -0.28 -12.16 -0.56
C LEU A 23 -0.67 -12.54 0.88
N GLU A 24 -0.30 -13.75 1.32
CA GLU A 24 -0.56 -14.26 2.67
C GLU A 24 0.11 -13.41 3.77
N GLN A 25 1.32 -12.90 3.53
CA GLN A 25 1.97 -12.00 4.48
C GLN A 25 1.30 -10.62 4.51
N ALA A 26 0.85 -10.11 3.36
CA ALA A 26 0.11 -8.86 3.32
C ALA A 26 -1.17 -9.00 4.13
N MET A 27 -1.86 -10.12 3.94
CA MET A 27 -3.02 -10.56 4.69
C MET A 27 -2.81 -10.62 6.20
N ALA A 28 -1.84 -11.40 6.65
CA ALA A 28 -1.55 -11.60 8.06
C ALA A 28 -1.12 -10.29 8.76
N GLY A 29 -0.50 -9.36 8.01
CA GLY A 29 -0.12 -8.05 8.51
C GLY A 29 -1.22 -6.99 8.46
N ALA A 30 -2.46 -7.34 8.06
CA ALA A 30 -3.59 -6.43 8.09
C ALA A 30 -3.86 -5.99 9.54
N ASP A 31 -3.86 -4.69 9.79
CA ASP A 31 -4.02 -4.15 11.14
C ASP A 31 -4.87 -2.88 11.10
N ALA A 32 -6.13 -3.01 11.51
CA ALA A 32 -7.07 -1.90 11.55
C ALA A 32 -6.67 -0.84 12.59
N LYS A 33 -6.02 -1.22 13.71
CA LYS A 33 -5.58 -0.27 14.74
C LYS A 33 -4.44 0.60 14.20
N ARG A 34 -3.53 0.00 13.44
CA ARG A 34 -2.40 0.68 12.79
C ARG A 34 -2.75 1.28 11.42
N LYS A 35 -4.01 1.12 10.98
CA LYS A 35 -4.52 1.59 9.68
C LYS A 35 -3.73 1.02 8.50
N LEU A 36 -3.25 -0.22 8.66
CA LEU A 36 -2.55 -0.98 7.64
C LEU A 36 -3.56 -1.86 6.93
N ARG A 37 -3.75 -1.61 5.64
CA ARG A 37 -4.61 -2.44 4.80
C ARG A 37 -3.77 -3.24 3.81
N PRO A 38 -4.07 -4.54 3.64
CA PRO A 38 -3.47 -5.32 2.58
C PRO A 38 -3.98 -4.81 1.23
N ALA A 39 -3.07 -4.65 0.28
CA ALA A 39 -3.36 -4.07 -1.02
C ALA A 39 -2.35 -4.57 -2.04
N LEU A 40 -2.81 -4.74 -3.27
CA LEU A 40 -1.96 -4.89 -4.43
C LEU A 40 -1.62 -3.49 -4.95
N VAL A 41 -0.34 -3.24 -5.16
CA VAL A 41 0.17 -1.95 -5.63
C VAL A 41 1.11 -2.12 -6.81
N TYR A 42 1.13 -1.13 -7.69
CA TYR A 42 2.02 -1.03 -8.83
C TYR A 42 3.03 0.10 -8.63
N GLY A 43 4.31 -0.14 -8.90
CA GLY A 43 5.38 0.84 -8.71
C GLY A 43 6.68 0.20 -8.20
N PRO A 44 7.68 1.00 -7.76
CA PRO A 44 7.62 2.45 -7.55
C PRO A 44 7.80 3.26 -8.84
N SER A 45 6.88 4.17 -9.13
CA SER A 45 7.03 5.18 -10.18
C SER A 45 7.65 6.44 -9.60
N ARG A 46 8.66 6.99 -10.28
CA ARG A 46 9.34 8.22 -9.86
C ARG A 46 8.59 9.45 -10.37
N SER A 47 8.18 10.33 -9.46
CA SER A 47 7.63 11.64 -9.80
C SER A 47 8.74 12.59 -10.26
N SER A 48 8.38 13.67 -10.96
CA SER A 48 9.32 14.74 -11.36
C SER A 48 10.02 15.39 -10.16
N GLU A 49 9.36 15.39 -9.00
CA GLU A 49 9.89 15.89 -7.71
C GLU A 49 10.80 14.87 -6.99
N GLY A 50 11.14 13.74 -7.62
CA GLY A 50 12.04 12.72 -7.05
C GLY A 50 11.38 11.76 -6.06
N LEU A 51 10.11 11.95 -5.73
CA LEU A 51 9.34 11.05 -4.87
C LEU A 51 9.00 9.74 -5.57
N ARG A 52 9.07 8.63 -4.83
CA ARG A 52 8.61 7.31 -5.29
C ARG A 52 7.17 7.08 -4.86
N LEU A 53 6.30 6.84 -5.84
CA LEU A 53 4.88 6.63 -5.64
C LEU A 53 4.48 5.22 -6.10
N TYR A 54 3.64 4.60 -5.30
CA TYR A 54 2.93 3.38 -5.61
C TYR A 54 1.47 3.71 -5.93
N TYR A 55 0.95 3.04 -6.95
CA TYR A 55 -0.43 3.16 -7.39
C TYR A 55 -1.20 1.98 -6.83
N LEU A 56 -2.34 2.22 -6.23
CA LEU A 56 -3.24 1.17 -5.79
C LEU A 56 -3.80 0.46 -7.02
N VAL A 57 -3.62 -0.85 -7.09
CA VAL A 57 -4.30 -1.71 -8.06
C VAL A 57 -5.62 -2.16 -7.46
N GLU A 58 -5.58 -2.81 -6.30
CA GLU A 58 -6.77 -3.27 -5.58
C GLU A 58 -6.51 -3.40 -4.08
N TRP A 59 -7.58 -3.26 -3.28
CA TRP A 59 -7.55 -3.62 -1.86
C TRP A 59 -7.81 -5.11 -1.73
N LEU A 60 -6.98 -5.81 -0.97
CA LEU A 60 -7.20 -7.21 -0.67
C LEU A 60 -8.22 -7.27 0.48
N SER A 61 -9.42 -7.79 0.23
CA SER A 61 -10.49 -7.97 1.23
C SER A 61 -11.09 -9.36 1.03
N PHE A 62 -11.40 -10.04 2.12
CA PHE A 62 -11.96 -11.40 2.18
C PHE A 62 -13.13 -11.36 3.14
#